data_AF-A0AAN4ZJ22-F1
#
_entry.id   AF-A0AAN4ZJ22-F1
#
_cell.length_a   1.000
_cell.length_b   1.000
_cell.length_c   1.000
_cell.angle_alpha   90.00
_cell.angle_beta   90.00
_cell.angle_gamma   90.00
#
_symmetry.space_group_name_H-M   'P 1'
#
loop_
_entity.id
_entity.type
_entity.pdbx_description
1 polymer ?
#
loop_
_entity_poly.entity_id
_entity_poly.type
_entity_poly.pdbx_seq_one_letter_code
_entity_poly.pdbx_strand_id
1 'polypeptide(L)'
;DDPRRKEFECKICGKFYAVTRELKSHMRSHTENEEAKRPFKCDQCEKRFPSLSDVKRHKQIHLHEGAVLKCDTCGNTYRQSAGLRNHLKSKSDNEEVKRPCKCDQCDKRFTALLSLKEHLRTHLC
;
A
#
# COMPACT_ATOMS: atom_id res chain seq x y z
N ASP A 1 11.90 17.65 34.31
CA ASP A 1 13.14 17.12 33.74
C ASP A 1 12.75 15.99 32.79
N ASP A 2 12.64 16.29 31.49
CA ASP A 2 12.31 15.30 30.47
C ASP A 2 13.57 14.48 30.18
N PRO A 3 13.52 13.13 30.23
CA PRO A 3 14.70 12.31 30.06
C PRO A 3 15.16 12.41 28.61
N ARG A 4 16.03 13.39 28.33
CA ARG A 4 16.81 13.62 27.11
C ARG A 4 16.71 12.43 26.17
N ARG A 5 15.67 12.43 25.32
CA ARG A 5 15.59 11.52 24.19
C ARG A 5 16.86 11.80 23.42
N LYS A 6 17.82 10.89 23.44
CA LYS A 6 19.13 11.14 22.84
C LYS A 6 18.93 11.16 21.33
N GLU A 7 18.62 12.35 20.81
CA GLU A 7 18.42 12.58 19.39
C GLU A 7 19.77 12.45 18.68
N PHE A 8 19.75 11.75 17.56
CA PHE A 8 20.92 11.53 16.73
C PHE A 8 20.92 12.58 15.62
N GLU A 9 21.78 13.58 15.73
CA GLU A 9 21.92 14.65 14.76
C GLU A 9 22.75 14.20 13.54
N CYS A 10 22.25 14.49 12.34
CA CYS A 10 23.01 14.39 11.11
C CYS A 10 23.94 15.60 10.97
N LYS A 11 25.25 15.36 11.03
CA LYS A 11 26.27 16.42 10.90
C LYS A 11 26.39 17.06 9.50
N ILE A 12 25.68 16.53 8.50
CA ILE A 12 25.71 17.05 7.13
C ILE A 12 24.58 18.05 6.88
N CYS A 13 23.38 17.79 7.42
CA CYS A 13 22.20 18.63 7.18
C CYS A 13 21.46 19.08 8.45
N GLY A 14 21.96 18.75 9.64
CA GLY A 14 21.39 19.14 10.93
C GLY A 14 20.10 18.44 11.32
N LYS A 15 19.63 17.43 10.57
CA LYS A 15 18.39 16.70 10.90
C LYS A 15 18.56 15.79 12.12
N PHE A 16 17.58 15.79 13.00
CA PHE A 16 17.54 14.94 14.19
C PHE A 16 16.73 13.66 13.93
N TYR A 17 17.22 12.55 14.49
CA TYR A 17 16.57 11.24 14.40
C TYR A 17 16.38 10.63 15.79
N ALA A 18 15.25 9.94 15.96
CA ALA A 18 14.86 9.29 17.19
C ALA A 18 15.81 8.14 17.57
N VAL A 19 16.32 7.39 16.58
CA VAL A 19 17.23 6.27 16.83
C VAL A 19 18.41 6.24 15.85
N THR A 20 19.53 5.65 16.27
CA THR A 20 20.76 5.56 15.46
C THR A 20 20.55 4.83 14.15
N ARG A 21 19.61 3.87 14.09
CA ARG A 21 19.27 3.13 12.87
C ARG A 21 18.74 4.08 11.78
N GLU A 22 17.90 5.04 12.17
CA GLU A 22 17.31 6.01 11.25
C GLU A 22 18.37 7.01 10.78
N LEU A 23 19.19 7.54 11.70
CA LEU A 23 20.32 8.39 11.32
C LEU A 23 21.24 7.66 10.33
N LYS A 24 21.65 6.42 10.63
CA LYS A 24 22.54 5.64 9.75
C LYS A 24 21.91 5.38 8.39
N SER A 25 20.59 5.14 8.33
CA SER A 25 19.88 5.01 7.05
C SER A 25 19.84 6.33 6.29
N HIS A 26 19.64 7.45 6.98
CA HIS A 26 19.66 8.78 6.40
C HIS A 26 21.05 9.18 5.88
N MET A 27 22.13 8.82 6.57
CA MET A 27 23.50 9.15 6.10
C MET A 27 23.78 8.61 4.69
N ARG A 28 23.07 7.56 4.27
CA ARG A 28 23.13 7.04 2.90
C ARG A 28 22.52 7.96 1.84
N SER A 29 21.66 8.92 2.21
CA SER A 29 21.18 9.92 1.24
C SER A 29 22.25 10.94 0.88
N HIS A 30 23.24 11.14 1.76
CA HIS A 30 24.34 12.09 1.56
C HIS A 30 25.53 11.51 0.79
N THR A 31 25.65 10.19 0.72
CA THR A 31 26.71 9.54 -0.07
C THR A 31 26.30 9.52 -1.55
N GLU A 32 26.98 10.23 -2.44
CA GLU A 32 26.63 10.32 -3.88
C GLU A 32 26.70 8.96 -4.60
N ASN A 33 27.57 8.07 -4.16
CA ASN A 33 27.77 6.76 -4.79
C ASN A 33 26.54 5.84 -4.61
N GLU A 34 25.85 5.51 -5.71
CA GLU A 34 24.70 4.60 -5.75
C GLU A 34 24.99 3.24 -5.08
N GLU A 35 26.25 2.77 -5.13
CA GLU A 35 26.67 1.54 -4.46
C GLU A 35 26.65 1.69 -2.93
N ALA A 36 27.01 2.87 -2.41
CA ALA A 36 26.94 3.18 -0.98
C ALA A 36 25.49 3.45 -0.52
N LYS A 37 24.65 4.05 -1.39
CA LYS A 37 23.22 4.25 -1.11
C LYS A 37 22.46 2.91 -1.07
N ARG A 38 22.84 1.98 -1.93
CA ARG A 38 22.19 0.70 -2.14
C ARG A 38 23.24 -0.43 -2.12
N PRO A 39 23.81 -0.77 -0.96
CA PRO A 39 24.90 -1.74 -0.88
C PRO A 39 24.45 -3.18 -1.13
N PHE A 40 23.15 -3.46 -1.08
CA PHE A 40 22.64 -4.82 -1.19
C PHE A 40 22.12 -5.10 -2.61
N LYS A 41 22.86 -5.91 -3.38
CA LYS A 41 22.45 -6.37 -4.72
C LYS A 41 21.53 -7.59 -4.62
N CYS A 42 20.54 -7.69 -5.51
CA CYS A 42 19.82 -8.94 -5.75
C CYS A 42 20.76 -9.95 -6.44
N ASP A 43 20.67 -11.24 -6.09
CA ASP A 43 21.43 -12.28 -6.80
C ASP A 43 20.77 -12.70 -8.12
N GLN A 44 19.48 -12.42 -8.29
CA GLN A 44 18.67 -12.82 -9.45
C GLN A 44 18.49 -11.69 -10.47
N CYS A 45 18.87 -10.46 -10.15
CA CYS A 45 18.89 -9.34 -11.09
C CYS A 45 19.89 -8.26 -10.67
N GLU A 46 20.08 -7.24 -11.50
CA GLU A 46 21.03 -6.17 -11.24
C GLU A 46 20.53 -5.08 -10.27
N LYS A 47 19.31 -5.21 -9.73
CA LYS A 47 18.75 -4.22 -8.80
C LYS A 47 19.47 -4.24 -7.45
N ARG A 48 19.73 -3.04 -6.95
CA ARG A 48 20.34 -2.79 -5.64
C ARG A 48 19.35 -2.12 -4.68
N PHE A 49 19.50 -2.38 -3.40
CA PHE A 49 18.58 -1.92 -2.35
C PHE A 49 19.34 -1.35 -1.13
N PRO A 50 18.72 -0.42 -0.39
CA PRO A 50 19.32 0.18 0.80
C PRO A 50 19.30 -0.78 2.00
N SER A 51 18.46 -1.81 2.04
CA SER A 51 18.42 -2.75 3.18
C SER A 51 18.23 -4.21 2.77
N LEU A 52 18.68 -5.14 3.61
CA LEU A 52 18.46 -6.58 3.42
C LEU A 52 16.97 -6.93 3.45
N SER A 53 16.17 -6.24 4.25
CA SER A 53 14.71 -6.42 4.29
C SER A 53 14.07 -6.06 2.94
N ASP A 54 14.56 -4.99 2.30
CA ASP A 54 14.12 -4.60 0.97
C ASP A 54 14.53 -5.63 -0.09
N VAL A 55 15.77 -6.16 -0.02
CA VAL A 55 16.19 -7.27 -0.89
C VAL A 55 15.31 -8.49 -0.68
N LYS A 56 15.04 -8.90 0.56
CA LYS A 56 14.21 -10.08 0.85
C LYS A 56 12.79 -9.93 0.33
N ARG A 57 12.20 -8.75 0.49
CA ARG A 57 10.90 -8.40 -0.10
C ARG A 57 10.95 -8.41 -1.63
N HIS A 58 12.00 -7.85 -2.20
CA HIS A 58 12.22 -7.85 -3.65
C HIS A 58 12.38 -9.27 -4.20
N LYS A 59 13.13 -10.16 -3.55
CA LYS A 59 13.29 -11.55 -3.97
C LYS A 59 11.96 -12.31 -4.08
N GLN A 60 10.92 -11.89 -3.36
CA GLN A 60 9.59 -12.46 -3.54
C GLN A 60 9.08 -12.22 -4.97
N ILE A 61 9.42 -11.12 -5.64
CA ILE A 61 8.97 -10.88 -7.02
C ILE A 61 9.59 -11.88 -7.99
N HIS A 62 10.82 -12.31 -7.75
CA HIS A 62 11.47 -13.33 -8.58
C HIS A 62 10.89 -14.72 -8.32
N LEU A 63 10.44 -14.98 -7.09
CA LEU A 63 9.69 -16.19 -6.75
C LEU A 63 8.26 -16.21 -7.35
N HIS A 64 7.70 -15.04 -7.69
CA HIS A 64 6.29 -14.85 -8.06
C HIS A 64 6.09 -14.33 -9.50
N GLU A 65 7.03 -14.52 -10.43
CA GLU A 65 6.73 -14.30 -11.85
C GLU A 65 5.54 -15.18 -12.34
N GLY A 66 5.13 -16.19 -11.57
CA GLY A 66 3.92 -16.99 -11.78
C GLY A 66 2.78 -16.87 -10.75
N ALA A 67 2.95 -16.23 -9.59
CA ALA A 67 1.95 -16.26 -8.51
C ALA A 67 1.37 -14.87 -8.20
N VAL A 68 0.53 -14.38 -9.11
CA VAL A 68 -0.33 -13.24 -8.84
C VAL A 68 -1.43 -13.65 -7.85
N LEU A 69 -1.58 -12.89 -6.77
CA LEU A 69 -2.64 -13.13 -5.80
C LEU A 69 -3.94 -12.58 -6.38
N LYS A 70 -4.80 -13.46 -6.88
CA LYS A 70 -6.10 -13.11 -7.44
C LYS A 70 -7.13 -12.98 -6.32
N CYS A 71 -7.89 -11.90 -6.34
CA CYS A 71 -9.10 -11.79 -5.55
C CYS A 71 -10.18 -12.71 -6.16
N ASP A 72 -10.62 -13.71 -5.42
CA ASP A 72 -11.60 -14.68 -5.89
C ASP A 72 -12.96 -14.01 -6.21
N THR A 73 -13.30 -12.95 -5.47
CA THR A 73 -14.58 -12.25 -5.57
C THR A 73 -14.68 -11.28 -6.76
N CYS A 74 -13.56 -10.77 -7.29
CA CYS A 74 -13.60 -9.77 -8.36
C CYS A 74 -12.56 -9.95 -9.46
N GLY A 75 -11.73 -10.98 -9.37
CA GLY A 75 -10.72 -11.30 -10.37
C GLY A 75 -9.49 -10.39 -10.39
N ASN A 76 -9.43 -9.33 -9.57
CA ASN A 76 -8.29 -8.43 -9.53
C ASN A 76 -7.03 -9.13 -9.04
N THR A 77 -5.91 -8.91 -9.71
CA THR A 77 -4.62 -9.52 -9.40
C THR A 77 -3.68 -8.55 -8.71
N TYR A 78 -3.04 -9.03 -7.64
CA TYR A 78 -2.13 -8.25 -6.81
C TYR A 78 -0.77 -8.92 -6.77
N ARG A 79 0.29 -8.13 -6.93
CA ARG A 79 1.68 -8.61 -6.81
C ARG A 79 2.16 -8.75 -5.37
N GLN A 80 1.38 -8.28 -4.40
CA GLN A 80 1.75 -8.24 -2.99
C GLN A 80 0.55 -8.61 -2.12
N SER A 81 0.76 -9.47 -1.12
CA SER A 81 -0.29 -9.92 -0.18
C SER A 81 -0.90 -8.77 0.62
N ALA A 82 -0.12 -7.73 0.92
CA ALA A 82 -0.61 -6.52 1.56
C ALA A 82 -1.61 -5.77 0.68
N GLY A 83 -1.39 -5.74 -0.65
CA GLY A 83 -2.30 -5.13 -1.61
C GLY A 83 -3.63 -5.88 -1.67
N LEU A 84 -3.60 -7.21 -1.76
CA LEU A 84 -4.81 -8.04 -1.71
C LEU A 84 -5.54 -7.88 -0.38
N ARG A 85 -4.84 -7.90 0.75
CA ARG A 85 -5.45 -7.76 2.09
C ARG A 85 -6.13 -6.39 2.27
N ASN A 86 -5.52 -5.32 1.80
CA ASN A 86 -6.14 -3.99 1.82
C ASN A 86 -7.36 -3.92 0.89
N HIS A 87 -7.27 -4.53 -0.31
CA HIS A 87 -8.38 -4.65 -1.23
C HIS A 87 -9.56 -5.41 -0.60
N LEU A 88 -9.33 -6.58 -0.01
CA LEU A 88 -10.37 -7.37 0.68
C LEU A 88 -11.00 -6.58 1.83
N LYS A 89 -10.20 -5.84 2.59
CA LYS A 89 -10.68 -4.97 3.67
C LYS A 89 -11.58 -3.84 3.13
N SER A 90 -11.26 -3.24 1.98
CA SER A 90 -12.11 -2.24 1.32
C SER A 90 -13.36 -2.83 0.65
N LYS A 91 -13.27 -4.04 0.10
CA LYS A 91 -14.39 -4.78 -0.51
C LYS A 91 -15.44 -5.15 0.53
N SER A 92 -14.99 -5.63 1.70
CA SER A 92 -15.87 -5.95 2.84
C SER A 92 -16.66 -4.74 3.36
N ASP A 93 -16.22 -3.51 3.05
CA ASP A 93 -16.91 -2.28 3.44
C ASP A 93 -17.85 -1.74 2.33
N ASN A 94 -17.72 -2.13 1.06
CA ASN A 94 -18.27 -1.30 -0.04
C ASN A 94 -19.23 -1.93 -1.06
N GLU A 95 -19.34 -3.24 -1.27
CA GLU A 95 -20.06 -3.70 -2.48
C GLU A 95 -21.47 -4.25 -2.29
N GLU A 96 -21.78 -4.94 -1.18
CA GLU A 96 -23.16 -5.44 -0.97
C GLU A 96 -23.96 -4.64 0.06
N VAL A 97 -23.29 -4.04 1.05
CA VAL A 97 -23.95 -3.40 2.19
C VAL A 97 -24.22 -1.92 1.96
N LYS A 98 -23.49 -1.24 1.07
CA LYS A 98 -23.67 0.21 0.87
C LYS A 98 -24.86 0.59 0.00
N ARG A 99 -25.42 -0.32 -0.79
CA ARG A 99 -26.60 -0.05 -1.64
C ARG A 99 -27.69 -1.09 -1.45
N PRO A 100 -28.34 -1.12 -0.28
CA PRO A 100 -29.39 -2.09 0.03
C PRO A 100 -30.65 -1.86 -0.82
N CYS A 101 -30.84 -0.66 -1.35
CA CYS A 101 -32.05 -0.29 -2.08
C CYS A 101 -31.86 -0.52 -3.58
N LYS A 102 -32.37 -1.63 -4.11
CA LYS A 102 -32.43 -1.92 -5.55
C LYS A 102 -33.70 -1.31 -6.17
N CYS A 103 -33.60 -0.83 -7.40
CA CYS A 103 -34.77 -0.53 -8.22
C CYS A 103 -35.34 -1.83 -8.78
N ASP A 104 -36.66 -1.94 -8.84
CA ASP A 104 -37.35 -3.11 -9.40
C ASP A 104 -37.55 -3.00 -10.92
N GLN A 105 -37.50 -1.77 -11.46
CA GLN A 105 -37.71 -1.48 -12.88
C GLN A 105 -36.40 -1.34 -13.67
N CYS A 106 -35.23 -1.34 -13.00
CA CYS A 106 -33.92 -1.32 -13.65
C CYS A 106 -32.78 -1.78 -12.72
N ASP A 107 -31.61 -2.09 -13.26
CA ASP A 107 -30.43 -2.54 -12.50
C ASP A 107 -29.74 -1.46 -11.63
N LYS A 108 -30.39 -0.33 -11.37
CA LYS A 108 -29.82 0.75 -10.55
C LYS A 108 -29.97 0.44 -9.06
N ARG A 109 -28.85 0.57 -8.31
CA ARG A 109 -28.78 0.39 -6.85
C ARG A 109 -28.44 1.71 -6.16
N PHE A 110 -29.11 1.98 -5.03
CA PHE A 110 -29.06 3.22 -4.27
C PHE A 110 -28.61 2.98 -2.83
N THR A 111 -27.89 3.94 -2.27
CA THR A 111 -27.38 3.90 -0.89
C THR A 111 -28.44 4.26 0.17
N ALA A 112 -29.53 4.92 -0.24
CA ALA A 112 -30.61 5.35 0.62
C ALA A 112 -31.98 5.16 -0.04
N LEU A 113 -33.00 4.91 0.77
CA LEU A 113 -34.37 4.67 0.31
C LEU A 113 -35.02 5.93 -0.29
N LEU A 114 -34.61 7.13 0.17
CA LEU A 114 -35.04 8.41 -0.39
C LEU A 114 -34.58 8.58 -1.84
N SER A 115 -33.32 8.27 -2.14
CA SER A 115 -32.76 8.33 -3.50
C SER A 115 -33.43 7.32 -4.42
N LEU A 116 -33.78 6.12 -3.91
CA LEU A 116 -34.57 5.16 -4.67
C LEU A 116 -35.97 5.71 -4.96
N LYS A 117 -36.66 6.32 -3.98
CA LYS A 117 -38.00 6.91 -4.17
C LYS A 117 -38.01 8.05 -5.19
N GLU A 118 -37.00 8.91 -5.19
CA GLU A 118 -36.85 9.95 -6.20
C GLU A 118 -36.62 9.34 -7.58
N HIS A 119 -35.74 8.34 -7.66
CA HIS A 119 -35.52 7.61 -8.91
C HIS A 119 -36.77 6.90 -9.43
N LEU A 120 -37.60 6.31 -8.57
CA LEU A 120 -38.83 5.65 -9.02
C LEU A 120 -39.82 6.61 -9.71
N ARG A 121 -39.75 7.92 -9.42
CA ARG A 121 -40.55 8.93 -10.13
C ARG A 121 -40.13 9.09 -11.59
N THR A 122 -38.90 8.76 -11.95
CA THR A 122 -38.45 8.79 -13.35
C THR A 122 -39.02 7.65 -14.18
N HIS A 123 -39.58 6.61 -13.55
CA HIS A 123 -40.24 5.49 -14.21
C HIS A 123 -41.77 5.58 -14.22
N LEU A 124 -42.33 6.58 -13.52
CA LEU A 124 -43.78 6.81 -13.41
C LEU A 124 -44.28 7.86 -14.43
N CYS A 125 -43.47 8.18 -15.44
CA CYS A 125 -43.80 9.08 -16.56
C CYS A 125 -43.91 8.30 -17.86
#